data_AF-B0SLM9-F1
#
_entry.id   AF-B0SLM9-F1
#
_cell.length_a   1.000
_cell.length_b   1.000
_cell.length_c   1.000
_cell.angle_alpha   90.00
_cell.angle_beta   90.00
_cell.angle_gamma   90.00
#
_symmetry.space_group_name_H-M   'P 1'
#
loop_
_entity.id
_entity.type
_entity.pdbx_description
1 polymer ?
#
loop_
_entity_poly.entity_id
_entity_poly.type
_entity_poly.pdbx_seq_one_letter_code
_entity_poly.pdbx_strand_id
1 'polypeptide(L)'
;MANKKKDSANEEVISDIEDEDMSSGALLKHPFDPKNIDIITKQPSIDILIKRLSANPSEIDLFPDFQRKDNLWDNIKQSRLIESILISFPLPAFYFDGSDDNKWVVIDGLQRLSTLRNFAISKTLKLTGLEFLTKLNGKTFDQLNRTLQRKIEETQVVAYITNPGTPPEVMYNIFKRINTGGLILEPQEIRHALNQGVPAKFIEELANSNSFKTATLNSIPTKRMMDRELISRFVSFYIHGYENYRPDLDSFMNSGLSKLKKLTESEILQITLDFEKAMNASNRIFGDWAFRKASHYPERRSKVNKPLFEVWSVLLSKLDSVELLKLENSKEKLMEIFSNLCKSDMQFVASITNATGDETRVKRRFDKIKSLISEILRNDN
;
A
#
# COMPACT_ATOMS: atom_id res chain seq x y z
N MET A 1 30.20 9.51 -41.51
CA MET A 1 29.94 10.07 -40.17
C MET A 1 28.44 10.09 -39.94
N ALA A 2 27.90 9.07 -39.26
CA ALA A 2 26.47 8.96 -38.95
C ALA A 2 26.31 8.95 -37.42
N ASN A 3 25.56 9.94 -36.92
CA ASN A 3 25.27 10.17 -35.52
C ASN A 3 24.47 9.00 -34.92
N LYS A 4 25.04 8.32 -33.92
CA LYS A 4 24.32 7.42 -33.02
C LYS A 4 23.41 8.25 -32.11
N LYS A 5 22.09 8.14 -32.30
CA LYS A 5 21.09 8.48 -31.28
C LYS A 5 21.28 7.53 -30.10
N LYS A 6 21.52 8.09 -28.92
CA LYS A 6 21.35 7.42 -27.62
C LYS A 6 19.84 7.38 -27.36
N ASP A 7 19.20 6.27 -27.65
CA ASP A 7 17.90 5.96 -27.07
C ASP A 7 18.12 5.56 -25.62
N SER A 8 17.58 6.37 -24.71
CA SER A 8 17.49 6.04 -23.29
C SER A 8 16.48 4.91 -23.12
N ALA A 9 16.95 3.68 -23.06
CA ALA A 9 16.15 2.55 -22.65
C ALA A 9 15.66 2.79 -21.21
N ASN A 10 14.33 2.81 -21.03
CA ASN A 10 13.71 2.61 -19.73
C ASN A 10 14.16 1.24 -19.22
N GLU A 11 15.06 1.20 -18.23
CA GLU A 11 15.27 0.01 -17.43
C GLU A 11 13.99 -0.26 -16.64
N GLU A 12 13.17 -1.20 -17.14
CA GLU A 12 12.12 -1.81 -16.35
C GLU A 12 12.78 -2.51 -15.16
N VAL A 13 12.60 -1.94 -13.96
CA VAL A 13 12.97 -2.61 -12.71
C VAL A 13 12.11 -3.87 -12.61
N ILE A 14 12.66 -5.02 -13.00
CA ILE A 14 12.01 -6.32 -12.89
C ILE A 14 11.74 -6.57 -11.40
N SER A 15 10.47 -6.63 -11.01
CA SER A 15 10.08 -6.93 -9.63
C SER A 15 10.55 -8.34 -9.24
N ASP A 16 11.26 -8.48 -8.12
CA ASP A 16 11.63 -9.79 -7.54
C ASP A 16 10.56 -10.30 -6.56
N ILE A 17 9.31 -9.85 -6.74
CA ILE A 17 8.12 -10.39 -6.07
C ILE A 17 7.22 -11.07 -7.09
N GLU A 18 6.67 -12.21 -6.70
CA GLU A 18 5.66 -12.93 -7.44
C GLU A 18 4.31 -12.20 -7.38
N ASP A 19 3.69 -11.97 -8.54
CA ASP A 19 2.33 -11.44 -8.61
C ASP A 19 1.34 -12.51 -8.13
N GLU A 20 0.40 -12.12 -7.27
CA GLU A 20 -0.65 -13.02 -6.81
C GLU A 20 -1.82 -13.01 -7.81
N ASP A 21 -2.26 -14.19 -8.26
CA ASP A 21 -3.51 -14.31 -9.01
C ASP A 21 -4.70 -14.18 -8.06
N MET A 22 -5.29 -12.97 -8.07
CA MET A 22 -6.48 -12.60 -7.31
C MET A 22 -7.79 -12.94 -8.04
N SER A 23 -7.76 -13.74 -9.11
CA SER A 23 -8.93 -14.13 -9.93
C SER A 23 -10.03 -14.88 -9.17
N SER A 24 -9.82 -15.25 -7.91
CA SER A 24 -10.94 -15.53 -7.01
C SER A 24 -11.66 -14.21 -6.72
N GLY A 25 -12.60 -13.86 -7.60
CA GLY A 25 -13.59 -12.82 -7.39
C GLY A 25 -14.41 -13.13 -6.16
N ALA A 26 -13.84 -12.88 -4.98
CA ALA A 26 -14.59 -12.78 -3.75
C ALA A 26 -15.48 -11.55 -3.92
N LEU A 27 -16.68 -11.79 -4.47
CA LEU A 27 -17.85 -10.98 -4.16
C LEU A 27 -17.81 -10.70 -2.66
N LEU A 28 -18.01 -9.45 -2.26
CA LEU A 28 -18.10 -9.04 -0.85
C LEU A 28 -18.90 -10.10 -0.07
N LYS A 29 -18.21 -10.99 0.64
CA LYS A 29 -18.87 -12.06 1.42
C LYS A 29 -19.69 -11.46 2.56
N HIS A 30 -19.38 -10.22 2.92
CA HIS A 30 -20.12 -9.38 3.85
C HIS A 30 -20.43 -8.04 3.17
N PRO A 31 -21.62 -7.87 2.57
CA PRO A 31 -22.06 -6.53 2.19
C PRO A 31 -22.15 -5.66 3.45
N PHE A 32 -21.52 -4.49 3.43
CA PHE A 32 -21.69 -3.50 4.49
C PHE A 32 -23.14 -3.01 4.49
N ASP A 33 -23.67 -2.61 5.66
CA ASP A 33 -25.01 -2.01 5.73
C ASP A 33 -24.99 -0.66 4.99
N PRO A 34 -25.77 -0.46 3.91
CA PRO A 34 -25.83 0.81 3.20
C PRO A 34 -26.19 2.00 4.08
N LYS A 35 -26.85 1.76 5.23
CA LYS A 35 -27.18 2.80 6.23
C LYS A 35 -25.94 3.40 6.90
N ASN A 36 -24.80 2.72 6.83
CA ASN A 36 -23.53 3.19 7.38
C ASN A 36 -22.75 4.07 6.37
N ILE A 37 -23.26 4.25 5.14
CA ILE A 37 -22.73 5.25 4.22
C ILE A 37 -23.31 6.60 4.61
N ASP A 38 -22.49 7.42 5.27
CA ASP A 38 -22.83 8.80 5.57
C ASP A 38 -21.87 9.75 4.83
N ILE A 39 -22.31 10.19 3.65
CA ILE A 39 -21.55 11.10 2.78
C ILE A 39 -22.36 12.38 2.62
N ILE A 40 -21.77 13.50 3.01
CA ILE A 40 -22.34 14.82 2.76
C ILE A 40 -21.80 15.38 1.44
N THR A 41 -22.69 16.05 0.71
CA THR A 41 -22.31 16.79 -0.50
C THR A 41 -22.16 18.26 -0.15
N LYS A 42 -20.98 18.83 -0.40
CA LYS A 42 -20.71 20.27 -0.30
C LYS A 42 -20.37 20.83 -1.68
N GLN A 43 -20.55 22.14 -1.83
CA GLN A 43 -20.16 22.90 -3.03
C GLN A 43 -19.17 24.02 -2.67
N PRO A 44 -17.97 23.70 -2.15
CA PRO A 44 -16.99 24.72 -1.83
C PRO A 44 -16.52 25.45 -3.09
N SER A 45 -16.15 26.72 -2.95
CA SER A 45 -15.34 27.39 -3.96
C SER A 45 -13.91 26.88 -3.93
N ILE A 46 -13.18 27.04 -5.04
CA ILE A 46 -11.75 26.73 -5.12
C ILE A 46 -10.96 27.54 -4.07
N ASP A 47 -11.35 28.79 -3.79
CA ASP A 47 -10.71 29.58 -2.72
C ASP A 47 -10.77 28.90 -1.34
N ILE A 48 -11.88 28.24 -0.99
CA ILE A 48 -11.99 27.47 0.26
C ILE A 48 -11.00 26.29 0.25
N LEU A 49 -10.91 25.56 -0.86
CA LEU A 49 -9.95 24.45 -0.98
C LEU A 49 -8.50 24.94 -0.91
N ILE A 50 -8.18 26.07 -1.57
CA ILE A 50 -6.86 26.71 -1.52
C ILE A 50 -6.52 27.09 -0.08
N LYS A 51 -7.45 27.72 0.66
CA LYS A 51 -7.24 28.11 2.06
C LYS A 51 -6.92 26.92 2.94
N ARG A 52 -7.72 25.84 2.85
CA ARG A 52 -7.48 24.60 3.61
C ARG A 52 -6.14 23.95 3.25
N LEU A 53 -5.75 23.97 1.97
CA LEU A 53 -4.45 23.49 1.50
C LEU A 53 -3.26 24.35 1.96
N SER A 54 -3.45 25.66 2.12
CA SER A 54 -2.39 26.59 2.52
C SER A 54 -2.25 26.75 4.04
N ALA A 55 -3.17 26.19 4.82
CA ALA A 55 -3.14 26.26 6.28
C ALA A 55 -1.85 25.62 6.84
N ASN A 56 -1.44 26.06 8.03
CA ASN A 56 -0.27 25.51 8.72
C ASN A 56 -0.65 25.10 10.16
N PRO A 57 -0.79 23.79 10.44
CA PRO A 57 -0.64 22.65 9.52
C PRO A 57 -1.75 22.59 8.45
N SER A 58 -1.50 21.90 7.33
CA SER A 58 -2.49 21.77 6.24
C SER A 58 -3.76 21.06 6.72
N GLU A 59 -4.92 21.64 6.42
CA GLU A 59 -6.24 21.09 6.75
C GLU A 59 -6.77 20.12 5.69
N ILE A 60 -6.08 20.02 4.55
CA ILE A 60 -6.27 18.95 3.56
C ILE A 60 -4.96 18.18 3.45
N ASP A 61 -5.01 16.91 3.81
CA ASP A 61 -3.92 15.97 3.64
C ASP A 61 -3.94 15.44 2.20
N LEU A 62 -3.05 15.99 1.36
CA LEU A 62 -2.76 15.50 0.00
C LEU A 62 -1.93 14.21 -0.01
N PHE A 63 -1.80 13.56 1.16
CA PHE A 63 -1.03 12.38 1.53
C PHE A 63 0.30 12.64 2.25
N PRO A 64 0.52 11.92 3.37
CA PRO A 64 1.82 11.69 3.94
C PRO A 64 2.47 10.48 3.22
N ASP A 65 3.62 10.70 2.60
CA ASP A 65 4.64 9.71 2.21
C ASP A 65 4.40 8.66 1.09
N PHE A 66 3.18 8.21 0.79
CA PHE A 66 3.01 7.10 -0.17
C PHE A 66 2.87 7.47 -1.64
N GLN A 67 2.44 8.69 -1.93
CA GLN A 67 2.32 9.21 -3.28
C GLN A 67 3.42 10.24 -3.57
N ARG A 68 4.67 9.93 -3.16
CA ARG A 68 5.90 10.70 -3.45
C ARG A 68 6.26 10.75 -4.95
N LYS A 69 5.26 10.85 -5.82
CA LYS A 69 5.35 11.59 -7.08
C LYS A 69 4.22 12.62 -7.06
N ASP A 70 4.40 13.65 -6.24
CA ASP A 70 3.81 14.95 -6.56
C ASP A 70 4.06 15.18 -8.05
N ASN A 71 3.00 15.25 -8.86
CA ASN A 71 3.00 15.38 -10.33
C ASN A 71 3.04 14.07 -11.15
N LEU A 72 2.05 13.18 -10.99
CA LEU A 72 1.75 12.21 -12.06
C LEU A 72 1.22 12.93 -13.31
N TRP A 73 0.56 14.08 -13.12
CA TRP A 73 0.25 14.99 -14.22
C TRP A 73 1.46 15.84 -14.58
N ASP A 74 1.86 15.77 -15.85
CA ASP A 74 2.81 16.72 -16.43
C ASP A 74 2.23 18.16 -16.43
N ASN A 75 3.11 19.14 -16.66
CA ASN A 75 2.71 20.55 -16.65
C ASN A 75 1.61 20.85 -17.69
N ILE A 76 1.52 20.08 -18.78
CA ILE A 76 0.48 20.26 -19.81
C ILE A 76 -0.89 19.89 -19.22
N LYS A 77 -1.04 18.69 -18.65
CA LYS A 77 -2.29 18.24 -18.02
C LYS A 77 -2.71 19.16 -16.88
N GLN A 78 -1.77 19.58 -16.04
CA GLN A 78 -2.05 20.57 -14.98
C GLN A 78 -2.55 21.89 -15.58
N SER A 79 -1.91 22.40 -16.64
CA SER A 79 -2.34 23.63 -17.31
C SER A 79 -3.72 23.50 -17.94
N ARG A 80 -4.11 22.32 -18.44
CA ARG A 80 -5.44 22.07 -18.99
C ARG A 80 -6.56 22.03 -17.98
N LEU A 81 -6.26 21.64 -16.74
CA LEU A 81 -7.21 21.80 -15.65
C LEU A 81 -7.45 23.28 -15.36
N ILE A 82 -6.39 24.09 -15.28
CA ILE A 82 -6.53 25.53 -15.07
C ILE A 82 -7.29 26.18 -16.24
N GLU A 83 -7.01 25.76 -17.48
CA GLU A 83 -7.78 26.19 -18.65
C GLU A 83 -9.26 25.88 -18.50
N SER A 84 -9.59 24.64 -18.11
CA SER A 84 -10.96 24.16 -17.90
C SER A 84 -11.70 25.04 -16.88
N ILE A 85 -11.05 25.41 -15.78
CA ILE A 85 -11.61 26.34 -14.78
C ILE A 85 -11.86 27.72 -15.40
N LEU A 86 -10.87 28.27 -16.12
CA LEU A 86 -10.96 29.60 -16.72
C LEU A 86 -12.00 29.70 -17.84
N ILE A 87 -12.33 28.59 -18.51
CA ILE A 87 -13.41 28.52 -19.51
C ILE A 87 -14.73 27.99 -18.94
N SER A 88 -14.80 27.75 -17.62
CA SER A 88 -16.01 27.29 -16.92
C SER A 88 -16.52 25.90 -17.34
N PHE A 89 -15.61 24.99 -17.67
CA PHE A 89 -15.96 23.59 -17.85
C PHE A 89 -16.17 22.91 -16.49
N PRO A 90 -17.16 21.98 -16.39
CA PRO A 90 -17.42 21.27 -15.16
C PRO A 90 -16.21 20.40 -14.78
N LEU A 91 -15.80 20.51 -13.53
CA LEU A 91 -14.79 19.60 -12.97
C LEU A 91 -15.48 18.35 -12.42
N PRO A 92 -14.82 17.18 -12.49
CA PRO A 92 -15.28 16.01 -11.74
C PRO A 92 -15.39 16.33 -10.24
N ALA A 93 -16.17 15.56 -9.50
CA ALA A 93 -16.28 15.75 -8.06
C ALA A 93 -14.96 15.44 -7.33
N PHE A 94 -14.77 16.03 -6.15
CA PHE A 94 -13.71 15.69 -5.21
C PHE A 94 -14.28 14.78 -4.12
N TYR A 95 -13.46 13.87 -3.60
CA TYR A 95 -13.86 12.97 -2.52
C TYR A 95 -12.86 13.08 -1.39
N PHE A 96 -13.36 13.25 -0.17
CA PHE A 96 -12.56 13.41 1.03
C PHE A 96 -13.05 12.50 2.15
N ASP A 97 -12.11 11.99 2.95
CA ASP A 97 -12.39 11.49 4.28
C ASP A 97 -12.48 12.68 5.23
N GLY A 98 -13.69 12.96 5.72
CA GLY A 98 -13.98 14.03 6.68
C GLY A 98 -14.15 13.52 8.11
N SER A 99 -13.62 12.35 8.45
CA SER A 99 -13.71 11.80 9.81
C SER A 99 -13.09 12.72 10.87
N ASP A 100 -12.14 13.57 10.48
CA ASP A 100 -11.65 14.72 11.25
C ASP A 100 -12.04 16.01 10.51
N ASP A 101 -12.93 16.81 11.10
CA ASP A 101 -13.40 18.07 10.51
C ASP A 101 -12.26 19.09 10.29
N ASN A 102 -11.21 19.02 11.11
CA ASN A 102 -10.04 19.89 11.00
C ASN A 102 -9.04 19.38 9.96
N LYS A 103 -9.13 18.12 9.55
CA LYS A 103 -8.17 17.49 8.65
C LYS A 103 -8.83 16.50 7.70
N TRP A 104 -9.05 16.95 6.46
CA TRP A 104 -9.61 16.10 5.41
C TRP A 104 -8.52 15.30 4.71
N VAL A 105 -8.72 14.00 4.52
CA VAL A 105 -7.80 13.18 3.73
C VAL A 105 -8.37 13.00 2.33
N VAL A 106 -7.57 13.24 1.29
CA VAL A 106 -8.05 13.10 -0.09
C VAL A 106 -8.29 11.63 -0.46
N ILE A 107 -9.48 11.33 -0.99
CA ILE A 107 -9.85 10.02 -1.55
C ILE A 107 -9.67 10.01 -3.07
N ASP A 108 -10.20 11.04 -3.73
CA ASP A 108 -10.06 11.29 -5.17
C ASP A 108 -9.98 12.80 -5.44
N GLY A 109 -9.29 13.17 -6.52
CA GLY A 109 -9.04 14.56 -6.89
C GLY A 109 -7.65 15.05 -6.52
N LEU A 110 -6.76 14.16 -6.07
CA LEU A 110 -5.37 14.46 -5.74
C LEU A 110 -4.67 15.31 -6.81
N GLN A 111 -4.58 14.82 -8.05
CA GLN A 111 -3.84 15.55 -9.11
C GLN A 111 -4.45 16.92 -9.40
N ARG A 112 -5.77 17.06 -9.22
CA ARG A 112 -6.49 18.33 -9.35
C ARG A 112 -6.14 19.27 -8.21
N LEU A 113 -6.14 18.81 -6.96
CA LEU A 113 -5.72 19.60 -5.80
C LEU A 113 -4.23 19.95 -5.85
N SER A 114 -3.36 19.03 -6.25
CA SER A 114 -1.93 19.28 -6.49
C SER A 114 -1.72 20.35 -7.56
N THR A 115 -2.52 20.34 -8.63
CA THR A 115 -2.50 21.39 -9.65
C THR A 115 -2.86 22.75 -9.07
N LEU A 116 -3.94 22.82 -8.26
CA LEU A 116 -4.34 24.06 -7.58
C LEU A 116 -3.25 24.56 -6.63
N ARG A 117 -2.64 23.67 -5.84
CA ARG A 117 -1.49 23.97 -4.98
C ARG A 117 -0.32 24.51 -5.80
N ASN A 118 0.10 23.81 -6.85
CA ASN A 118 1.25 24.18 -7.66
C ASN A 118 1.05 25.52 -8.39
N PHE A 119 -0.17 25.82 -8.84
CA PHE A 119 -0.47 27.04 -9.59
C PHE A 119 -0.71 28.24 -8.67
N ALA A 120 -1.60 28.11 -7.68
CA ALA A 120 -2.09 29.25 -6.88
C ALA A 120 -1.32 29.45 -5.57
N ILE A 121 -0.79 28.38 -4.96
CA ILE A 121 -0.13 28.44 -3.64
C ILE A 121 1.39 28.48 -3.81
N SER A 122 1.97 27.41 -4.35
CA SER A 122 3.42 27.27 -4.53
C SER A 122 3.95 28.08 -5.72
N LYS A 123 3.07 28.44 -6.68
CA LYS A 123 3.39 29.25 -7.87
C LYS A 123 4.53 28.67 -8.72
N THR A 124 4.68 27.35 -8.69
CA THR A 124 5.70 26.60 -9.44
C THR A 124 5.23 26.23 -10.84
N LEU A 125 3.92 26.16 -11.08
CA LEU A 125 3.35 25.88 -12.40
C LEU A 125 3.27 27.17 -13.25
N LYS A 126 3.90 27.14 -14.43
CA LYS A 126 3.64 28.08 -15.52
C LYS A 126 2.73 27.39 -16.54
N LEU A 127 1.68 28.08 -16.95
CA LEU A 127 0.73 27.52 -17.91
C LEU A 127 1.45 27.17 -19.22
N THR A 128 1.20 25.97 -19.75
CA THR A 128 1.81 25.51 -20.98
C THR A 128 0.87 24.60 -21.75
N GLY A 129 1.02 24.61 -23.06
CA GLY A 129 0.31 23.73 -23.96
C GLY A 129 -1.21 23.90 -23.94
N LEU A 130 -1.75 25.06 -23.56
CA LEU A 130 -3.18 25.45 -23.61
C LEU A 130 -3.76 25.38 -25.05
N GLU A 131 -5.05 25.06 -25.24
CA GLU A 131 -5.71 25.01 -26.58
C GLU A 131 -6.49 26.29 -26.90
N PHE A 132 -7.26 26.78 -25.94
CA PHE A 132 -8.21 27.88 -26.12
C PHE A 132 -7.60 29.21 -25.66
N LEU A 133 -6.91 29.19 -24.52
CA LEU A 133 -6.34 30.37 -23.86
C LEU A 133 -4.83 30.48 -24.10
N THR A 134 -4.38 30.22 -25.33
CA THR A 134 -2.95 30.14 -25.70
C THR A 134 -2.12 31.37 -25.31
N LYS A 135 -2.74 32.56 -25.25
CA LYS A 135 -2.10 33.81 -24.80
C LYS A 135 -1.69 33.81 -23.31
N LEU A 136 -2.20 32.86 -22.52
CA LEU A 136 -1.85 32.68 -21.12
C LEU A 136 -0.68 31.70 -20.93
N ASN A 137 -0.19 31.05 -21.99
CA ASN A 137 1.01 30.22 -21.89
C ASN A 137 2.19 31.07 -21.35
N GLY A 138 2.99 30.46 -20.48
CA GLY A 138 4.10 31.08 -19.75
C GLY A 138 3.70 31.84 -18.48
N LYS A 139 2.40 32.08 -18.24
CA LYS A 139 1.93 32.84 -17.07
C LYS A 139 1.80 31.96 -15.82
N THR A 140 2.14 32.54 -14.68
CA THR A 140 1.82 32.06 -13.32
C THR A 140 0.52 32.70 -12.82
N PHE A 141 -0.01 32.24 -11.68
CA PHE A 141 -1.24 32.77 -11.08
C PHE A 141 -1.19 34.30 -10.87
N ASP A 142 -0.09 34.82 -10.33
CA ASP A 142 0.08 36.25 -10.05
C ASP A 142 0.16 37.11 -11.34
N GLN A 143 0.51 36.50 -12.47
CA GLN A 143 0.61 37.17 -13.77
C GLN A 143 -0.72 37.18 -14.55
N LEU A 144 -1.74 36.51 -14.01
CA LEU A 144 -3.12 36.65 -14.48
C LEU A 144 -3.70 37.99 -14.02
N ASN A 145 -4.60 38.57 -14.81
CA ASN A 145 -5.34 39.74 -14.35
C ASN A 145 -6.30 39.34 -13.21
N ARG A 146 -6.73 40.32 -12.40
CA ARG A 146 -7.58 40.06 -11.23
C ARG A 146 -8.89 39.36 -11.60
N THR A 147 -9.46 39.64 -12.77
CA THR A 147 -10.68 38.99 -13.26
C THR A 147 -10.50 37.48 -13.43
N LEU A 148 -9.39 37.03 -13.99
CA LEU A 148 -9.09 35.61 -14.18
C LEU A 148 -8.74 34.92 -12.86
N GLN A 149 -7.98 35.57 -11.97
CA GLN A 149 -7.72 35.04 -10.62
C GLN A 149 -9.02 34.84 -9.87
N ARG A 150 -9.89 35.85 -9.86
CA ARG A 150 -11.19 35.79 -9.20
C ARG A 150 -12.08 34.70 -9.79
N LYS A 151 -12.05 34.51 -11.11
CA LYS A 151 -12.76 33.41 -11.78
C LYS A 151 -12.31 32.03 -11.27
N ILE A 152 -11.01 31.84 -11.04
CA ILE A 152 -10.49 30.61 -10.43
C ILE A 152 -10.99 30.49 -8.99
N GLU A 153 -10.77 31.51 -8.16
CA GLU A 153 -11.13 31.54 -6.73
C GLU A 153 -12.63 31.26 -6.49
N GLU A 154 -13.52 31.86 -7.28
CA GLU A 154 -14.97 31.78 -7.15
C GLU A 154 -15.60 30.53 -7.79
N THR A 155 -14.84 29.77 -8.59
CA THR A 155 -15.36 28.54 -9.20
C THR A 155 -15.79 27.55 -8.11
N GLN A 156 -17.05 27.13 -8.15
CA GLN A 156 -17.59 26.12 -7.26
C GLN A 156 -17.32 24.72 -7.79
N VAL A 157 -17.00 23.79 -6.88
CA VAL A 157 -16.77 22.38 -7.20
C VAL A 157 -17.63 21.50 -6.31
N VAL A 158 -17.99 20.32 -6.80
CA VAL A 158 -18.72 19.33 -5.99
C VAL A 158 -17.70 18.56 -5.14
N ALA A 159 -17.91 18.52 -3.83
CA ALA A 159 -17.10 17.75 -2.89
C ALA A 159 -17.99 16.80 -2.09
N TYR A 160 -17.69 15.51 -2.16
CA TYR A 160 -18.27 14.48 -1.30
C TYR A 160 -17.34 14.25 -0.11
N ILE A 161 -17.87 14.39 1.10
CA ILE A 161 -17.09 14.29 2.33
C ILE A 161 -17.77 13.23 3.21
N THR A 162 -17.02 12.25 3.69
CA THR A 162 -17.56 11.25 4.60
C THR A 162 -17.64 11.82 6.02
N ASN A 163 -18.74 11.57 6.71
CA ASN A 163 -18.91 12.05 8.08
C ASN A 163 -18.12 11.21 9.10
N PRO A 164 -17.77 11.80 10.26
CA PRO A 164 -17.25 11.06 11.40
C PRO A 164 -18.15 9.86 11.75
N GLY A 165 -17.54 8.69 11.94
CA GLY A 165 -18.26 7.45 12.25
C GLY A 165 -18.50 6.53 11.04
N THR A 166 -18.17 6.96 9.82
CA THR A 166 -18.18 6.08 8.64
C THR A 166 -17.19 4.92 8.87
N PRO A 167 -17.62 3.64 8.81
CA PRO A 167 -16.74 2.52 9.07
C PRO A 167 -15.56 2.44 8.07
N PRO A 168 -14.34 2.06 8.50
CA PRO A 168 -13.18 1.95 7.61
C PRO A 168 -13.39 1.03 6.39
N GLU A 169 -14.22 -0.01 6.52
CA GLU A 169 -14.61 -0.90 5.42
C GLU A 169 -15.44 -0.18 4.33
N VAL A 170 -16.31 0.75 4.73
CA VAL A 170 -17.10 1.57 3.81
C VAL A 170 -16.17 2.52 3.08
N MET A 171 -15.28 3.17 3.82
CA MET A 171 -14.23 4.02 3.25
C MET A 171 -13.40 3.26 2.22
N TYR A 172 -12.85 2.09 2.57
CA TYR A 172 -12.09 1.24 1.65
C TYR A 172 -12.84 0.95 0.35
N ASN A 173 -14.14 0.63 0.44
CA ASN A 173 -14.97 0.38 -0.74
C ASN A 173 -15.24 1.63 -1.58
N ILE A 174 -15.41 2.80 -0.95
CA ILE A 174 -15.49 4.11 -1.63
C ILE A 174 -14.20 4.35 -2.40
N PHE A 175 -13.03 4.23 -1.75
CA PHE A 175 -11.72 4.35 -2.40
C PHE A 175 -11.61 3.42 -3.61
N LYS A 176 -11.97 2.14 -3.45
CA LYS A 176 -11.85 1.13 -4.52
C LYS A 176 -12.77 1.40 -5.72
N ARG A 177 -13.99 1.93 -5.50
CA ARG A 177 -14.98 2.15 -6.57
C ARG A 177 -14.85 3.49 -7.28
N ILE A 178 -14.40 4.52 -6.56
CA ILE A 178 -14.38 5.90 -7.08
C ILE A 178 -13.07 6.22 -7.79
N ASN A 179 -11.97 5.53 -7.47
CA ASN A 179 -10.68 5.66 -8.16
C ASN A 179 -10.68 5.07 -9.59
N THR A 180 -11.67 5.41 -10.43
CA THR A 180 -11.84 4.88 -11.79
C THR A 180 -11.37 5.84 -12.90
N GLY A 181 -11.07 7.11 -12.58
CA GLY A 181 -10.66 8.12 -13.57
C GLY A 181 -9.15 8.44 -13.65
N GLY A 182 -8.32 7.84 -12.80
CA GLY A 182 -6.90 8.20 -12.63
C GLY A 182 -5.98 7.02 -12.29
N LEU A 183 -4.83 7.29 -11.64
CA LEU A 183 -3.95 6.24 -11.12
C LEU A 183 -4.71 5.47 -10.03
N ILE A 184 -5.11 4.24 -10.35
CA ILE A 184 -5.83 3.35 -9.44
C ILE A 184 -4.93 3.06 -8.24
N LEU A 185 -5.43 3.28 -7.02
CA LEU A 185 -4.71 2.91 -5.81
C LEU A 185 -4.73 1.40 -5.63
N GLU A 186 -3.56 0.82 -5.33
CA GLU A 186 -3.46 -0.58 -4.90
C GLU A 186 -4.13 -0.76 -3.53
N PRO A 187 -4.61 -1.98 -3.21
CA PRO A 187 -5.14 -2.32 -1.89
C PRO A 187 -4.28 -1.80 -0.72
N GLN A 188 -2.96 -1.92 -0.82
CA GLN A 188 -2.05 -1.46 0.22
C GLN A 188 -2.01 0.06 0.37
N GLU A 189 -2.07 0.81 -0.74
CA GLU A 189 -2.10 2.28 -0.72
C GLU A 189 -3.37 2.77 -0.02
N ILE A 190 -4.52 2.12 -0.28
CA ILE A 190 -5.77 2.41 0.41
C ILE A 190 -5.66 2.07 1.91
N ARG A 191 -5.14 0.89 2.27
CA ARG A 191 -4.95 0.51 3.68
C ARG A 191 -4.08 1.49 4.44
N HIS A 192 -3.00 1.95 3.81
CA HIS A 192 -2.11 2.93 4.40
C HIS A 192 -2.84 4.27 4.61
N ALA A 193 -3.66 4.72 3.65
CA ALA A 193 -4.51 5.91 3.79
C ALA A 193 -5.45 5.83 5.01
N LEU A 194 -6.05 4.67 5.26
CA LEU A 194 -7.00 4.47 6.37
C LEU A 194 -6.31 4.29 7.74
N ASN A 195 -5.05 3.87 7.75
CA ASN A 195 -4.30 3.52 8.96
C ASN A 195 -3.14 4.47 9.26
N GLN A 196 -3.36 5.77 9.05
CA GLN A 196 -2.40 6.82 9.36
C GLN A 196 -2.05 6.89 10.86
N GLY A 197 -0.93 7.54 11.15
CA GLY A 197 -0.39 7.69 12.51
C GLY A 197 0.52 6.53 12.90
N VAL A 198 0.31 6.00 14.12
CA VAL A 198 1.16 4.94 14.70
C VAL A 198 1.32 3.73 13.77
N PRO A 199 0.24 3.16 13.16
CA PRO A 199 0.41 1.97 12.31
C PRO A 199 1.20 2.23 11.04
N ALA A 200 0.92 3.33 10.35
CA ALA A 200 1.65 3.73 9.15
C ALA A 200 3.16 3.87 9.42
N LYS A 201 3.54 4.56 10.50
CA LYS A 201 4.94 4.77 10.90
C LYS A 201 5.61 3.45 11.29
N PHE A 202 4.95 2.65 12.12
CA PHE A 202 5.48 1.37 12.59
C PHE A 202 5.77 0.41 11.44
N ILE A 203 4.84 0.30 10.48
CA ILE A 203 5.03 -0.55 9.28
C ILE A 203 6.22 -0.07 8.45
N GLU A 204 6.37 1.24 8.29
CA GLU A 204 7.48 1.84 7.56
C GLU A 204 8.82 1.61 8.25
N GLU A 205 8.87 1.66 9.59
CA GLU A 205 10.07 1.35 10.37
C GLU A 205 10.51 -0.10 10.18
N LEU A 206 9.59 -1.07 10.29
CA LEU A 206 9.91 -2.49 10.06
C LEU A 206 10.34 -2.76 8.60
N ALA A 207 9.67 -2.14 7.62
CA ALA A 207 10.04 -2.25 6.22
C ALA A 207 11.43 -1.65 5.91
N ASN A 208 11.85 -0.66 6.69
CA ASN A 208 13.17 -0.04 6.54
C ASN A 208 14.29 -0.73 7.32
N SER A 209 13.95 -1.67 8.22
CA SER A 209 14.91 -2.39 9.05
C SER A 209 15.95 -3.16 8.21
N ASN A 210 17.18 -3.25 8.72
CA ASN A 210 18.25 -3.98 8.05
C ASN A 210 17.94 -5.48 7.98
N SER A 211 17.33 -6.05 9.02
CA SER A 211 16.96 -7.47 9.07
C SER A 211 15.99 -7.84 7.94
N PHE A 212 14.95 -7.02 7.70
CA PHE A 212 14.01 -7.22 6.59
C PHE A 212 14.69 -7.08 5.23
N LYS A 213 15.49 -6.02 5.03
CA LYS A 213 16.22 -5.81 3.78
C LYS A 213 17.19 -6.95 3.50
N THR A 214 17.92 -7.44 4.49
CA THR A 214 18.82 -8.59 4.31
C THR A 214 18.04 -9.86 3.99
N ALA A 215 17.00 -10.19 4.76
CA ALA A 215 16.20 -11.41 4.57
C ALA A 215 15.47 -11.44 3.22
N THR A 216 15.14 -10.28 2.66
CA THR A 216 14.50 -10.18 1.34
C THR A 216 15.47 -9.92 0.20
N LEU A 217 16.78 -9.78 0.48
CA LEU A 217 17.81 -9.33 -0.46
C LEU A 217 17.55 -7.93 -1.04
N ASN A 218 16.83 -7.09 -0.28
CA ASN A 218 16.46 -5.72 -0.63
C ASN A 218 15.77 -5.62 -2.00
N SER A 219 15.08 -6.70 -2.41
CA SER A 219 14.53 -6.84 -3.75
C SER A 219 13.06 -6.43 -3.86
N ILE A 220 12.48 -5.96 -2.76
CA ILE A 220 11.07 -5.59 -2.62
C ILE A 220 10.83 -4.15 -3.12
N PRO A 221 9.99 -3.94 -4.16
CA PRO A 221 9.68 -2.60 -4.64
C PRO A 221 8.89 -1.76 -3.63
N THR A 222 9.41 -0.57 -3.33
CA THR A 222 8.80 0.37 -2.36
C THR A 222 7.84 1.37 -3.01
N LYS A 223 7.95 1.61 -4.33
CA LYS A 223 7.17 2.61 -5.07
C LYS A 223 5.65 2.46 -4.93
N ARG A 224 5.17 1.22 -4.80
CA ARG A 224 3.74 0.87 -4.63
C ARG A 224 3.49 0.20 -3.28
N MET A 225 4.39 0.45 -2.31
CA MET A 225 4.28 -0.01 -0.92
C MET A 225 4.27 -1.53 -0.74
N MET A 226 4.90 -2.29 -1.64
CA MET A 226 4.81 -3.74 -1.58
C MET A 226 5.58 -4.32 -0.39
N ASP A 227 6.62 -3.61 0.06
CA ASP A 227 7.27 -3.78 1.36
C ASP A 227 6.29 -3.62 2.51
N ARG A 228 5.52 -2.52 2.52
CA ARG A 228 4.53 -2.25 3.57
C ARG A 228 3.40 -3.28 3.57
N GLU A 229 3.05 -3.85 2.42
CA GLU A 229 2.10 -4.97 2.33
C GLU A 229 2.61 -6.21 3.05
N LEU A 230 3.86 -6.62 2.79
CA LEU A 230 4.48 -7.76 3.47
C LEU A 230 4.47 -7.59 4.99
N ILE A 231 4.89 -6.43 5.47
CA ILE A 231 4.85 -6.11 6.91
C ILE A 231 3.42 -6.11 7.44
N SER A 232 2.45 -5.57 6.70
CA SER A 232 1.03 -5.55 7.10
C SER A 232 0.48 -6.97 7.28
N ARG A 233 0.87 -7.91 6.41
CA ARG A 233 0.51 -9.33 6.54
C ARG A 233 1.12 -9.93 7.81
N PHE A 234 2.42 -9.75 8.03
CA PHE A 234 3.09 -10.22 9.25
C PHE A 234 2.39 -9.71 10.51
N VAL A 235 2.23 -8.39 10.64
CA VAL A 235 1.62 -7.75 11.82
C VAL A 235 0.22 -8.30 12.08
N SER A 236 -0.60 -8.44 11.04
CA SER A 236 -1.99 -8.88 11.18
C SER A 236 -2.09 -10.34 11.62
N PHE A 237 -1.29 -11.23 11.03
CA PHE A 237 -1.25 -12.64 11.43
C PHE A 237 -0.55 -12.86 12.77
N TYR A 238 0.42 -12.02 13.13
CA TYR A 238 1.06 -12.04 14.45
C TYR A 238 0.04 -11.69 15.55
N ILE A 239 -0.71 -10.59 15.36
CA ILE A 239 -1.65 -10.07 16.36
C ILE A 239 -2.91 -10.95 16.51
N HIS A 240 -3.45 -11.47 15.40
CA HIS A 240 -4.72 -12.19 15.42
C HIS A 240 -4.57 -13.70 15.41
N GLY A 241 -3.45 -14.23 14.92
CA GLY A 241 -3.30 -15.66 14.62
C GLY A 241 -4.00 -16.07 13.33
N TYR A 242 -3.47 -17.09 12.67
CA TYR A 242 -4.04 -17.61 11.42
C TYR A 242 -5.31 -18.44 11.66
N GLU A 243 -5.49 -18.94 12.88
CA GLU A 243 -6.67 -19.70 13.32
C GLU A 243 -7.94 -18.83 13.29
N ASN A 244 -7.77 -17.53 13.56
CA ASN A 244 -8.83 -16.52 13.57
C ASN A 244 -9.01 -15.83 12.20
N TYR A 245 -8.24 -16.23 11.19
CA TYR A 245 -8.38 -15.66 9.86
C TYR A 245 -9.79 -15.90 9.30
N ARG A 246 -10.42 -14.84 8.81
CA ARG A 246 -11.66 -14.87 8.05
C ARG A 246 -11.49 -13.98 6.82
N PRO A 247 -11.89 -14.44 5.62
CA PRO A 247 -11.83 -13.64 4.42
C PRO A 247 -12.71 -12.38 4.52
N ASP A 248 -12.39 -11.30 3.81
CA ASP A 248 -11.26 -11.16 2.87
C ASP A 248 -9.96 -10.67 3.54
N LEU A 249 -8.83 -10.86 2.85
CA LEU A 249 -7.49 -10.56 3.37
C LEU A 249 -7.27 -9.05 3.61
N ASP A 250 -7.90 -8.18 2.82
CA ASP A 250 -7.75 -6.73 2.98
C ASP A 250 -8.41 -6.28 4.28
N SER A 251 -9.63 -6.76 4.54
CA SER A 251 -10.38 -6.53 5.79
C SER A 251 -9.62 -7.08 7.01
N PHE A 252 -9.06 -8.28 6.89
CA PHE A 252 -8.23 -8.88 7.95
C PHE A 252 -7.01 -8.02 8.27
N MET A 253 -6.26 -7.58 7.24
CA MET A 253 -5.11 -6.72 7.45
C MET A 253 -5.49 -5.36 8.06
N ASN A 254 -6.54 -4.72 7.57
CA ASN A 254 -7.06 -3.48 8.13
C ASN A 254 -7.39 -3.62 9.62
N SER A 255 -8.00 -4.74 10.02
CA SER A 255 -8.31 -5.00 11.42
C SER A 255 -7.04 -5.14 12.28
N GLY A 256 -5.98 -5.76 11.75
CA GLY A 256 -4.69 -5.89 12.41
C GLY A 256 -4.04 -4.52 12.65
N LEU A 257 -4.00 -3.68 11.61
CA LEU A 257 -3.45 -2.32 11.72
C LEU A 257 -4.28 -1.42 12.63
N SER A 258 -5.60 -1.58 12.63
CA SER A 258 -6.49 -0.87 13.55
C SER A 258 -6.26 -1.27 15.01
N LYS A 259 -5.98 -2.56 15.27
CA LYS A 259 -5.65 -3.06 16.62
C LYS A 259 -4.29 -2.56 17.09
N LEU A 260 -3.33 -2.37 16.18
CA LEU A 260 -2.03 -1.80 16.50
C LEU A 260 -2.12 -0.40 17.15
N LYS A 261 -3.13 0.40 16.77
CA LYS A 261 -3.39 1.73 17.40
C LYS A 261 -3.69 1.64 18.90
N LYS A 262 -4.09 0.47 19.40
CA LYS A 262 -4.51 0.23 20.80
C LYS A 262 -3.43 -0.47 21.63
N LEU A 263 -2.31 -0.86 21.01
CA LEU A 263 -1.23 -1.54 21.71
C LEU A 263 -0.37 -0.54 22.48
N THR A 264 0.18 -1.01 23.60
CA THR A 264 1.17 -0.28 24.39
C THR A 264 2.53 -0.26 23.70
N GLU A 265 3.40 0.68 24.09
CA GLU A 265 4.76 0.77 23.56
C GLU A 265 5.56 -0.54 23.78
N SER A 266 5.35 -1.21 24.92
CA SER A 266 6.01 -2.49 25.21
C SER A 266 5.54 -3.61 24.28
N GLU A 267 4.25 -3.65 23.93
CA GLU A 267 3.72 -4.64 22.99
C GLU A 267 4.22 -4.38 21.57
N ILE A 268 4.29 -3.10 21.17
CA ILE A 268 4.86 -2.69 19.88
C ILE A 268 6.35 -3.08 19.80
N LEU A 269 7.11 -2.81 20.87
CA LEU A 269 8.52 -3.21 20.95
C LEU A 269 8.69 -4.72 20.85
N GLN A 270 7.83 -5.50 21.50
CA GLN A 270 7.88 -6.97 21.41
C GLN A 270 7.64 -7.46 19.99
N ILE A 271 6.67 -6.87 19.27
CA ILE A 271 6.43 -7.18 17.84
C ILE A 271 7.68 -6.88 17.01
N THR A 272 8.36 -5.76 17.25
CA THR A 272 9.62 -5.41 16.57
C THR A 272 10.70 -6.45 16.82
N LEU A 273 10.95 -6.82 18.09
CA LEU A 273 11.99 -7.78 18.45
C LEU A 273 11.72 -9.16 17.83
N ASP A 274 10.47 -9.62 17.88
CA ASP A 274 10.06 -10.90 17.31
C ASP A 274 10.12 -10.90 15.78
N PHE A 275 9.79 -9.77 15.15
CA PHE A 275 9.96 -9.59 13.71
C PHE A 275 11.43 -9.66 13.29
N GLU A 276 12.30 -8.88 13.94
CA GLU A 276 13.73 -8.88 13.64
C GLU A 276 14.37 -10.26 13.86
N LYS A 277 13.98 -10.95 14.95
CA LYS A 277 14.35 -12.34 15.22
C LYS A 277 13.97 -13.26 14.06
N ALA A 278 12.73 -13.16 13.57
CA ALA A 278 12.25 -13.97 12.46
C ALA A 278 12.96 -13.67 11.14
N MET A 279 13.24 -12.40 10.83
CA MET A 279 13.98 -12.00 9.63
C MET A 279 15.42 -12.52 9.66
N ASN A 280 16.11 -12.36 10.80
CA ASN A 280 17.47 -12.86 10.99
C ASN A 280 17.53 -14.38 10.94
N ALA A 281 16.55 -15.08 11.53
CA ALA A 281 16.44 -16.53 11.42
C ALA A 281 16.19 -16.96 9.97
N SER A 282 15.28 -16.29 9.25
CA SER A 282 14.98 -16.58 7.85
C SER A 282 16.23 -16.47 6.98
N ASN A 283 17.05 -15.44 7.20
CA ASN A 283 18.32 -15.28 6.49
C ASN A 283 19.34 -16.39 6.83
N ARG A 284 19.49 -16.75 8.10
CA ARG A 284 20.44 -17.79 8.52
C ARG A 284 20.05 -19.19 8.03
N ILE A 285 18.76 -19.49 8.03
CA ILE A 285 18.20 -20.79 7.65
C ILE A 285 18.15 -20.94 6.12
N PHE A 286 17.54 -19.97 5.42
CA PHE A 286 17.22 -20.11 4.00
C PHE A 286 18.18 -19.33 3.09
N GLY A 287 18.94 -18.36 3.62
CA GLY A 287 19.80 -17.48 2.83
C GLY A 287 19.02 -16.83 1.69
N ASP A 288 19.56 -16.95 0.47
CA ASP A 288 18.94 -16.40 -0.74
C ASP A 288 17.55 -16.99 -1.05
N TRP A 289 17.18 -18.12 -0.46
CA TRP A 289 15.87 -18.77 -0.65
C TRP A 289 14.80 -18.32 0.33
N ALA A 290 15.11 -17.39 1.25
CA ALA A 290 14.14 -16.85 2.18
C ALA A 290 12.89 -16.35 1.45
N PHE A 291 11.72 -16.80 1.92
CA PHE A 291 10.39 -16.42 1.42
C PHE A 291 10.12 -16.74 -0.06
N ARG A 292 10.81 -17.74 -0.63
CA ARG A 292 10.71 -18.11 -2.05
C ARG A 292 10.23 -19.55 -2.20
N LYS A 293 9.54 -19.85 -3.30
CA LYS A 293 9.13 -21.22 -3.64
C LYS A 293 10.35 -22.07 -3.94
N ALA A 294 10.44 -23.22 -3.28
CA ALA A 294 11.55 -24.17 -3.43
C ALA A 294 11.28 -25.27 -4.47
N SER A 295 10.30 -25.10 -5.37
CA SER A 295 9.92 -26.13 -6.36
C SER A 295 11.04 -26.51 -7.34
N HIS A 296 12.01 -25.61 -7.56
CA HIS A 296 13.19 -25.83 -8.40
C HIS A 296 14.48 -25.62 -7.59
N TYR A 297 14.44 -25.99 -6.30
CA TYR A 297 15.64 -25.97 -5.47
C TYR A 297 16.51 -27.20 -5.75
N PRO A 298 17.85 -27.04 -5.86
CA PRO A 298 18.61 -25.78 -5.75
C PRO A 298 18.88 -25.06 -7.08
N GLU A 299 18.30 -25.51 -8.20
CA GLU A 299 18.72 -25.12 -9.55
C GLU A 299 18.35 -23.69 -9.94
N ARG A 300 17.17 -23.20 -9.55
CA ARG A 300 16.68 -21.87 -9.96
C ARG A 300 15.85 -21.19 -8.88
N ARG A 301 16.37 -20.07 -8.38
CA ARG A 301 15.69 -19.21 -7.39
C ARG A 301 14.42 -18.57 -7.99
N SER A 302 13.32 -18.67 -7.26
CA SER A 302 12.06 -17.99 -7.58
C SER A 302 11.99 -16.59 -6.96
N LYS A 303 11.00 -15.79 -7.37
CA LYS A 303 10.70 -14.49 -6.76
C LYS A 303 10.17 -14.63 -5.33
N VAL A 304 10.28 -13.58 -4.52
CA VAL A 304 9.68 -13.53 -3.18
C VAL A 304 8.17 -13.72 -3.29
N ASN A 305 7.65 -14.65 -2.49
CA ASN A 305 6.25 -15.05 -2.48
C ASN A 305 5.59 -14.53 -1.19
N LYS A 306 4.60 -13.63 -1.32
CA LYS A 306 3.96 -12.98 -0.16
C LYS A 306 3.34 -13.98 0.84
N PRO A 307 2.67 -15.07 0.40
CA PRO A 307 2.17 -16.12 1.29
C PRO A 307 3.26 -16.87 2.06
N LEU A 308 4.43 -17.08 1.45
CA LEU A 308 5.56 -17.68 2.17
C LEU A 308 6.22 -16.68 3.12
N PHE A 309 6.27 -15.38 2.75
CA PHE A 309 6.72 -14.34 3.67
C PHE A 309 5.90 -14.32 4.95
N GLU A 310 4.56 -14.24 4.85
CA GLU A 310 3.69 -14.18 6.03
C GLU A 310 3.81 -15.43 6.92
N VAL A 311 3.88 -16.64 6.34
CA VAL A 311 3.88 -17.87 7.15
C VAL A 311 5.20 -18.02 7.88
N TRP A 312 6.33 -17.88 7.15
CA TRP A 312 7.64 -18.04 7.77
C TRP A 312 7.95 -16.94 8.78
N SER A 313 7.62 -15.68 8.45
CA SER A 313 7.84 -14.56 9.39
C SER A 313 7.07 -14.75 10.69
N VAL A 314 5.80 -15.18 10.64
CA VAL A 314 4.97 -15.36 11.84
C VAL A 314 5.34 -16.62 12.62
N LEU A 315 5.66 -17.73 11.95
CA LEU A 315 6.00 -18.97 12.66
C LEU A 315 7.37 -18.88 13.31
N LEU A 316 8.38 -18.34 12.63
CA LEU A 316 9.73 -18.17 13.20
C LEU A 316 9.76 -17.13 14.32
N SER A 317 8.89 -16.11 14.27
CA SER A 317 8.82 -15.11 15.34
C SER A 317 8.31 -15.69 16.66
N LYS A 318 7.56 -16.79 16.63
CA LYS A 318 6.99 -17.47 17.81
C LYS A 318 7.92 -18.49 18.46
N LEU A 319 9.04 -18.84 17.81
CA LEU A 319 10.00 -19.80 18.35
C LEU A 319 10.95 -19.14 19.35
N ASP A 320 11.39 -19.92 20.33
CA ASP A 320 12.44 -19.50 21.25
C ASP A 320 13.85 -19.64 20.64
N SER A 321 14.87 -19.15 21.34
CA SER A 321 16.25 -19.18 20.86
C SER A 321 16.81 -20.59 20.68
N VAL A 322 16.37 -21.56 21.49
CA VAL A 322 16.82 -22.96 21.42
C VAL A 322 16.20 -23.64 20.20
N GLU A 323 14.91 -23.45 19.98
CA GLU A 323 14.20 -23.95 18.81
C GLU A 323 14.76 -23.38 17.51
N LEU A 324 15.05 -22.08 17.47
CA LEU A 324 15.66 -21.44 16.29
C LEU A 324 17.06 -21.98 16.00
N LEU A 325 17.89 -22.19 17.03
CA LEU A 325 19.22 -22.79 16.85
C LEU A 325 19.12 -24.23 16.33
N LYS A 326 18.14 -25.01 16.78
CA LYS A 326 17.88 -26.35 16.24
C LYS A 326 17.50 -26.30 14.76
N LEU A 327 16.58 -25.42 14.37
CA LEU A 327 16.23 -25.25 12.96
C LEU A 327 17.42 -24.81 12.10
N GLU A 328 18.27 -23.93 12.62
CA GLU A 328 19.48 -23.48 11.92
C GLU A 328 20.50 -24.60 11.74
N ASN A 329 20.72 -25.43 12.76
CA ASN A 329 21.60 -26.59 12.68
C ASN A 329 21.07 -27.68 11.75
N SER A 330 19.75 -27.76 11.58
CA SER A 330 19.06 -28.72 10.72
C SER A 330 18.54 -28.08 9.41
N LYS A 331 19.16 -26.97 8.97
CA LYS A 331 18.67 -26.17 7.83
C LYS A 331 18.70 -26.92 6.49
N GLU A 332 19.69 -27.80 6.26
CA GLU A 332 19.77 -28.58 5.02
C GLU A 332 18.59 -29.56 4.93
N LYS A 333 18.31 -30.28 6.02
CA LYS A 333 17.17 -31.19 6.12
C LYS A 333 15.85 -30.43 6.02
N LEU A 334 15.74 -29.29 6.69
CA LEU A 334 14.58 -28.41 6.62
C LEU A 334 14.31 -27.96 5.17
N MET A 335 15.34 -27.56 4.45
CA MET A 335 15.22 -27.12 3.06
C MET A 335 14.88 -28.26 2.11
N GLU A 336 15.38 -29.48 2.36
CA GLU A 336 15.01 -30.67 1.61
C GLU A 336 13.51 -31.00 1.77
N ILE A 337 13.00 -31.05 3.01
CA ILE A 337 11.59 -31.32 3.28
C ILE A 337 10.70 -30.22 2.68
N PHE A 338 11.10 -28.94 2.84
CA PHE A 338 10.36 -27.82 2.26
C PHE A 338 10.34 -27.85 0.72
N SER A 339 11.48 -28.17 0.09
CA SER A 339 11.57 -28.37 -1.36
C SER A 339 10.64 -29.49 -1.84
N ASN A 340 10.64 -30.63 -1.14
CA ASN A 340 9.75 -31.74 -1.44
C ASN A 340 8.28 -31.36 -1.28
N LEU A 341 7.92 -30.60 -0.25
CA LEU A 341 6.57 -30.05 -0.07
C LEU A 341 6.16 -29.15 -1.25
N CYS A 342 7.06 -28.29 -1.72
CA CYS A 342 6.86 -27.42 -2.88
C CYS A 342 6.81 -28.17 -4.23
N LYS A 343 7.30 -29.41 -4.30
CA LYS A 343 7.33 -30.25 -5.52
C LYS A 343 6.16 -31.23 -5.59
N SER A 344 5.74 -31.78 -4.44
CA SER A 344 4.83 -32.93 -4.39
C SER A 344 3.41 -32.59 -3.90
N ASP A 345 3.23 -31.60 -3.03
CA ASP A 345 1.91 -31.27 -2.47
C ASP A 345 1.24 -30.16 -3.30
N MET A 346 0.45 -30.57 -4.29
CA MET A 346 -0.27 -29.65 -5.18
C MET A 346 -1.22 -28.71 -4.41
N GLN A 347 -1.81 -29.17 -3.30
CA GLN A 347 -2.72 -28.34 -2.50
C GLN A 347 -1.96 -27.26 -1.73
N PHE A 348 -0.79 -27.61 -1.19
CA PHE A 348 0.11 -26.62 -0.58
C PHE A 348 0.60 -25.61 -1.62
N VAL A 349 1.07 -26.06 -2.78
CA VAL A 349 1.53 -25.16 -3.85
C VAL A 349 0.41 -24.22 -4.30
N ALA A 350 -0.82 -24.72 -4.45
CA ALA A 350 -1.98 -23.88 -4.75
C ALA A 350 -2.20 -22.81 -3.66
N SER A 351 -2.07 -23.18 -2.39
CA SER A 351 -2.30 -22.27 -1.25
C SER A 351 -1.31 -21.10 -1.14
N ILE A 352 -0.17 -21.18 -1.85
CA ILE A 352 0.85 -20.13 -1.95
C ILE A 352 0.97 -19.53 -3.36
N THR A 353 0.07 -19.87 -4.30
CA THR A 353 0.13 -19.41 -5.70
C THR A 353 -1.09 -18.60 -6.12
N ASN A 354 -2.30 -19.09 -5.86
CA ASN A 354 -3.53 -18.42 -6.28
C ASN A 354 -4.57 -18.41 -5.18
N ALA A 355 -5.53 -17.49 -5.26
CA ALA A 355 -6.59 -17.32 -4.25
C ALA A 355 -6.05 -17.32 -2.80
N THR A 356 -4.92 -16.64 -2.59
CA THR A 356 -4.12 -16.71 -1.35
C THR A 356 -4.87 -16.17 -0.13
N GLY A 357 -5.92 -15.38 -0.35
CA GLY A 357 -6.87 -14.92 0.67
C GLY A 357 -8.01 -15.89 1.02
N ASP A 358 -8.10 -17.08 0.42
CA ASP A 358 -9.08 -18.08 0.85
C ASP A 358 -8.74 -18.68 2.20
N GLU A 359 -9.74 -18.83 3.08
CA GLU A 359 -9.56 -19.31 4.46
C GLU A 359 -8.90 -20.70 4.53
N THR A 360 -9.33 -21.63 3.68
CA THR A 360 -8.83 -23.00 3.70
C THR A 360 -7.37 -23.06 3.23
N ARG A 361 -6.99 -22.16 2.31
CA ARG A 361 -5.62 -22.02 1.82
C ARG A 361 -4.71 -21.40 2.86
N VAL A 362 -5.19 -20.38 3.57
CA VAL A 362 -4.46 -19.75 4.69
C VAL A 362 -4.16 -20.79 5.76
N LYS A 363 -5.18 -21.47 6.27
CA LYS A 363 -4.99 -22.51 7.29
C LYS A 363 -4.04 -23.59 6.81
N ARG A 364 -4.22 -24.10 5.57
CA ARG A 364 -3.36 -25.15 5.00
C ARG A 364 -1.89 -24.76 4.96
N ARG A 365 -1.51 -23.57 4.47
CA ARG A 365 -0.08 -23.19 4.37
C ARG A 365 0.56 -23.02 5.74
N PHE A 366 -0.17 -22.44 6.71
CA PHE A 366 0.30 -22.32 8.09
C PHE A 366 0.45 -23.68 8.75
N ASP A 367 -0.55 -24.56 8.66
CA ASP A 367 -0.53 -25.89 9.29
C ASP A 367 0.57 -26.78 8.70
N LYS A 368 0.77 -26.76 7.38
CA LYS A 368 1.83 -27.54 6.71
C LYS A 368 3.23 -27.09 7.13
N ILE A 369 3.49 -25.78 7.15
CA ILE A 369 4.80 -25.27 7.58
C ILE A 369 5.01 -25.48 9.09
N LYS A 370 3.98 -25.30 9.91
CA LYS A 370 4.04 -25.57 11.36
C LYS A 370 4.33 -27.04 11.66
N SER A 371 3.72 -27.97 10.92
CA SER A 371 3.99 -29.40 11.03
C SER A 371 5.44 -29.72 10.66
N LEU A 372 5.93 -29.12 9.58
CA LEU A 372 7.30 -29.29 9.10
C LEU A 372 8.33 -28.76 10.11
N ILE A 373 8.10 -27.58 10.71
CA ILE A 373 8.93 -27.06 11.81
C ILE A 373 8.92 -28.03 13.00
N SER A 374 7.73 -28.50 13.39
CA SER A 374 7.57 -29.41 14.54
C SER A 374 8.27 -30.75 14.33
N GLU A 375 8.32 -31.25 13.09
CA GLU A 375 9.03 -32.48 12.72
C GLU A 375 10.54 -32.33 12.94
N ILE A 376 11.13 -31.21 12.50
CA ILE A 376 12.56 -30.95 12.72
C ILE A 376 12.87 -30.83 14.21
N LEU A 377 12.04 -30.08 14.96
CA LEU A 377 12.28 -29.86 16.39
C LEU A 377 12.17 -31.13 17.26
N ARG A 378 11.46 -32.17 16.79
CA ARG A 378 11.28 -33.44 17.50
C ARG A 378 12.35 -34.49 17.19
N ASN A 379 12.98 -34.43 16.02
CA ASN A 379 13.77 -35.53 15.47
C ASN A 379 15.26 -35.57 15.88
N ASP A 380 15.70 -34.71 16.81
CA ASP A 380 17.09 -34.65 17.30
C ASP A 380 17.25 -35.12 18.77
N ASN A 381 16.44 -36.08 19.21
CA ASN A 381 16.63 -36.81 20.49
C ASN A 381 17.25 -38.19 20.26
#